data_AF-A0A7D9E7Y6-F1
#
_entry.id   AF-A0A7D9E7Y6-F1
#
_cell.length_a   1.000
_cell.length_b   1.000
_cell.length_c   1.000
_cell.angle_alpha   90.00
_cell.angle_beta   90.00
_cell.angle_gamma   90.00
#
_symmetry.space_group_name_H-M   'P 1'
#
loop_
_entity.id
_entity.type
_entity.pdbx_description
1 polymer ?
#
loop_
_entity_poly.entity_id
_entity_poly.type
_entity_poly.pdbx_seq_one_letter_code
_entity_poly.pdbx_strand_id
1 'polypeptide(L)'
;MASYYRYSSQSKGTFTVHMNDGEKHQIEKWVERYPNIETGGDLFGAWIDDRTAVVQFVLGPGRHCRRTGVSFFQDIDYLREAGSYLTQKQGLCNIGQWHSHHRLGLTRPSGGDENTVWGNMPNLGLDRYIVIIATITGSYYTSSYSHEEGLSVNINPYLFEIKDGRRSNVLHGTFQYMEQNSPFRLDKAIQNKVKIGAETTNDVKRYPKRPHGSESHEVLAKIMKPETAEVLPMIMKPEAKSHHHTQSQN
;
A
#
# COMPACT_ATOMS: atom_id res chain seq x y z
N MET A 1 47.93 17.99 -1.01
CA MET A 1 46.99 17.68 0.09
C MET A 1 46.39 19.01 0.54
N ALA A 2 45.09 19.28 0.62
CA ALA A 2 43.91 18.43 0.74
C ALA A 2 42.77 19.02 -0.12
N SER A 3 42.02 18.16 -0.81
CA SER A 3 40.77 18.51 -1.48
C SER A 3 39.66 18.50 -0.43
N TYR A 4 39.09 19.67 -0.15
CA TYR A 4 37.89 19.79 0.67
C TYR A 4 36.69 19.26 -0.14
N TYR A 5 36.28 18.03 0.15
CA TYR A 5 34.98 17.52 -0.27
C TYR A 5 33.90 18.42 0.33
N ARG A 6 33.28 19.26 -0.50
CA ARG A 6 31.99 19.87 -0.18
C ARG A 6 30.98 18.72 -0.07
N TYR A 7 30.62 18.37 1.15
CA TYR A 7 29.35 17.71 1.42
C TYR A 7 28.26 18.60 0.83
N SER A 8 27.69 18.21 -0.31
CA SER A 8 26.46 18.83 -0.77
C SER A 8 25.40 18.46 0.26
N SER A 9 24.79 19.48 0.85
CA SER A 9 23.57 19.33 1.61
C SER A 9 22.51 18.80 0.64
N GLN A 10 22.32 17.48 0.58
CA GLN A 10 21.13 16.91 -0.03
C GLN A 10 19.94 17.58 0.67
N SER A 11 19.16 18.35 -0.08
CA SER A 11 17.82 18.70 0.36
C SER A 11 17.14 17.38 0.76
N LYS A 12 16.66 17.29 2.00
CA LYS A 12 15.83 16.17 2.45
C LYS A 12 14.52 16.25 1.64
N GLY A 13 14.53 15.70 0.43
CA GLY A 13 13.38 15.69 -0.45
C GLY A 13 12.23 14.94 0.23
N THR A 14 11.08 15.60 0.32
CA THR A 14 9.85 15.02 0.87
C THR A 14 9.37 13.88 -0.02
N PHE A 15 9.05 12.72 0.56
CA PHE A 15 8.39 11.63 -0.18
C PHE A 15 6.89 11.95 -0.31
N THR A 16 6.36 11.94 -1.53
CA THR A 16 4.97 12.30 -1.84
C THR A 16 4.23 11.13 -2.49
N VAL A 17 3.02 10.85 -2.01
CA VAL A 17 2.11 9.87 -2.61
C VAL A 17 0.86 10.57 -3.11
N HIS A 18 0.64 10.56 -4.42
CA HIS A 18 -0.63 10.96 -5.00
C HIS A 18 -1.63 9.81 -4.89
N MET A 19 -2.86 10.10 -4.44
CA MET A 19 -3.90 9.09 -4.32
C MET A 19 -5.28 9.71 -4.57
N ASN A 20 -6.17 8.99 -5.23
CA ASN A 20 -7.56 9.40 -5.34
C ASN A 20 -8.28 9.24 -3.98
N ASP A 21 -9.15 10.17 -3.62
CA ASP A 21 -9.96 10.06 -2.40
C ASP A 21 -10.83 8.80 -2.38
N GLY A 22 -11.22 8.30 -3.55
CA GLY A 22 -11.88 7.00 -3.68
C GLY A 22 -11.04 5.86 -3.12
N GLU A 23 -9.73 5.86 -3.33
CA GLU A 23 -8.83 4.80 -2.88
C GLU A 23 -8.47 4.93 -1.40
N LYS A 24 -8.28 6.17 -0.91
CA LYS A 24 -8.22 6.46 0.54
C LYS A 24 -9.45 5.88 1.24
N HIS A 25 -10.64 6.18 0.72
CA HIS A 25 -11.90 5.69 1.26
C HIS A 25 -11.98 4.16 1.31
N GLN A 26 -11.39 3.45 0.34
CA GLN A 26 -11.34 1.99 0.39
C GLN A 26 -10.54 1.50 1.61
N ILE A 27 -9.35 2.07 1.85
CA ILE A 27 -8.52 1.74 3.03
C ILE A 27 -9.33 2.00 4.30
N GLU A 28 -9.90 3.19 4.44
CA GLU A 28 -10.68 3.58 5.63
C GLU A 28 -11.80 2.57 5.92
N LYS A 29 -12.58 2.18 4.91
CA LYS A 29 -13.70 1.25 5.08
C LYS A 29 -13.27 -0.15 5.50
N TRP A 30 -12.12 -0.64 5.02
CA TRP A 30 -11.59 -1.90 5.53
C TRP A 30 -11.07 -1.76 6.95
N VAL A 31 -10.37 -0.67 7.28
CA VAL A 31 -9.87 -0.42 8.64
C VAL A 31 -11.01 -0.32 9.65
N GLU A 32 -12.08 0.42 9.32
CA GLU A 32 -13.30 0.55 10.13
C GLU A 32 -13.98 -0.79 10.39
N ARG A 33 -13.98 -1.71 9.42
CA ARG A 33 -14.57 -3.05 9.55
C ARG A 33 -13.81 -3.93 10.54
N TYR A 34 -12.51 -3.69 10.72
CA TYR A 34 -11.63 -4.48 11.59
C TYR A 34 -10.95 -3.60 12.65
N PRO A 35 -11.71 -3.03 13.61
CA PRO A 35 -11.19 -1.96 14.44
C PRO A 35 -10.34 -2.45 15.63
N ASN A 36 -10.21 -3.77 15.82
CA ASN A 36 -9.52 -4.40 16.94
C ASN A 36 -8.49 -5.47 16.51
N ILE A 37 -8.30 -5.66 15.20
CA ILE A 37 -7.32 -6.59 14.62
C ILE A 37 -6.66 -5.92 13.42
N GLU A 38 -5.47 -6.35 13.04
CA GLU A 38 -4.84 -5.83 11.83
C GLU A 38 -5.57 -6.29 10.57
N THR A 39 -5.69 -5.42 9.59
CA THR A 39 -6.16 -5.74 8.24
C THR A 39 -5.27 -5.03 7.22
N GLY A 40 -5.35 -5.38 5.95
CA GLY A 40 -4.47 -4.78 4.97
C GLY A 40 -4.75 -5.21 3.54
N GLY A 41 -3.79 -4.90 2.68
CA GLY A 41 -3.77 -5.29 1.28
C GLY A 41 -2.65 -4.60 0.52
N ASP A 42 -2.82 -4.44 -0.78
CA ASP A 42 -1.73 -4.12 -1.70
C ASP A 42 -1.98 -2.83 -2.47
N LEU A 43 -0.91 -2.13 -2.84
CA LEU A 43 -0.95 -0.85 -3.55
C LEU A 43 -0.49 -1.04 -4.99
N PHE A 44 -1.33 -0.62 -5.94
CA PHE A 44 -1.06 -0.69 -7.36
C PHE A 44 -1.02 0.71 -7.98
N GLY A 45 -0.01 0.97 -8.80
CA GLY A 45 0.21 2.27 -9.41
C GLY A 45 1.57 2.40 -10.09
N ALA A 46 2.16 3.59 -10.00
CA ALA A 46 3.42 3.90 -10.67
C ALA A 46 4.28 4.89 -9.86
N TRP A 47 5.59 4.87 -10.13
CA TRP A 47 6.52 5.91 -9.69
C TRP A 47 6.58 7.01 -10.75
N ILE A 48 6.48 8.27 -10.32
CA ILE A 48 6.76 9.43 -11.20
C ILE A 48 8.27 9.68 -11.19
N ASP A 49 8.87 9.62 -10.00
CA ASP A 49 10.30 9.80 -9.78
C ASP A 49 10.73 9.11 -8.46
N ASP A 50 11.96 9.34 -8.01
CA ASP A 50 12.55 8.72 -6.80
C ASP A 50 11.86 9.08 -5.48
N ARG A 51 11.06 10.13 -5.46
CA ARG A 51 10.40 10.68 -4.26
C ARG A 51 8.91 10.91 -4.47
N THR A 52 8.36 10.54 -5.62
CA THR A 52 6.95 10.75 -5.95
C THR A 52 6.34 9.49 -6.52
N ALA A 53 5.28 8.99 -5.89
CA ALA A 53 4.50 7.84 -6.33
C ALA A 53 3.03 8.20 -6.53
N VAL A 54 2.33 7.40 -7.34
CA VAL A 54 0.89 7.51 -7.55
C VAL A 54 0.27 6.16 -7.23
N VAL A 55 -0.60 6.11 -6.23
CA VAL A 55 -1.46 4.96 -5.99
C VAL A 55 -2.72 5.11 -6.84
N GLN A 56 -2.86 4.24 -7.83
CA GLN A 56 -3.97 4.23 -8.77
C GLN A 56 -5.03 3.19 -8.39
N PHE A 57 -4.70 2.18 -7.60
CA PHE A 57 -5.65 1.19 -7.12
C PHE A 57 -5.18 0.57 -5.79
N VAL A 58 -6.07 0.50 -4.81
CA VAL A 58 -5.89 -0.18 -3.53
C VAL A 58 -6.61 -1.52 -3.57
N LEU A 59 -5.87 -2.60 -3.37
CA LEU A 59 -6.44 -3.93 -3.19
C LEU A 59 -6.70 -4.19 -1.70
N GLY A 60 -7.84 -4.80 -1.40
CA GLY A 60 -8.19 -5.19 -0.04
C GLY A 60 -7.63 -6.56 0.37
N PRO A 61 -8.08 -7.08 1.51
CA PRO A 61 -7.70 -8.41 1.97
C PRO A 61 -8.37 -9.51 1.13
N GLY A 62 -7.63 -10.57 0.85
CA GLY A 62 -8.18 -11.81 0.30
C GLY A 62 -8.84 -12.68 1.36
N ARG A 63 -9.79 -13.52 0.95
CA ARG A 63 -10.64 -14.32 1.85
C ARG A 63 -9.89 -15.29 2.75
N HIS A 64 -8.68 -15.70 2.38
CA HIS A 64 -7.82 -16.58 3.18
C HIS A 64 -6.64 -15.85 3.81
N CYS A 65 -6.71 -14.51 3.93
CA CYS A 65 -5.71 -13.77 4.67
C CYS A 65 -5.68 -14.22 6.15
N ARG A 66 -4.52 -14.07 6.79
CA ARG A 66 -4.33 -14.43 8.20
C ARG A 66 -4.08 -13.17 9.01
N ARG A 67 -4.67 -13.12 10.20
CA ARG A 67 -4.61 -11.95 11.09
C ARG A 67 -4.31 -12.36 12.50
N THR A 68 -3.60 -11.49 13.20
CA THR A 68 -3.50 -11.47 14.65
C THR A 68 -3.84 -10.07 15.16
N GLY A 69 -3.75 -9.86 16.47
CA GLY A 69 -3.86 -8.51 17.03
C GLY A 69 -2.72 -7.57 16.62
N VAL A 70 -1.63 -8.05 16.01
CA VAL A 70 -0.42 -7.25 15.70
C VAL A 70 0.25 -7.69 14.39
N SER A 71 -0.45 -8.44 13.54
CA SER A 71 0.09 -8.87 12.24
C SER A 71 -1.02 -9.15 11.24
N PHE A 72 -0.83 -8.68 10.02
CA PHE A 72 -1.62 -9.05 8.84
C PHE A 72 -0.75 -9.80 7.82
N PHE A 73 -1.29 -10.90 7.28
CA PHE A 73 -0.69 -11.63 6.17
C PHE A 73 -1.72 -11.79 5.05
N GLN A 74 -1.40 -11.24 3.88
CA GLN A 74 -2.25 -11.34 2.70
C GLN A 74 -2.46 -12.79 2.24
N ASP A 75 -3.61 -13.05 1.61
CA ASP A 75 -3.88 -14.27 0.85
C ASP A 75 -3.02 -14.27 -0.42
N ILE A 76 -2.00 -15.12 -0.45
CA ILE A 76 -1.02 -15.18 -1.55
C ILE A 76 -1.68 -15.59 -2.87
N ASP A 77 -2.67 -16.49 -2.84
CA ASP A 77 -3.34 -16.94 -4.05
C ASP A 77 -4.26 -15.86 -4.60
N TYR A 78 -4.96 -15.14 -3.70
CA TYR A 78 -5.72 -13.95 -4.10
C TYR A 78 -4.81 -12.88 -4.70
N LEU A 79 -3.70 -12.54 -4.05
CA LEU A 79 -2.75 -11.55 -4.55
C LEU A 79 -2.17 -11.99 -5.90
N ARG A 80 -1.86 -13.28 -6.07
CA ARG A 80 -1.39 -13.81 -7.36
C ARG A 80 -2.45 -13.59 -8.44
N GLU A 81 -3.70 -13.94 -8.21
CA GLU A 81 -4.77 -13.85 -9.21
C GLU A 81 -5.21 -12.41 -9.52
N ALA A 82 -5.55 -11.63 -8.49
CA ALA A 82 -5.99 -10.26 -8.64
C ALA A 82 -4.83 -9.35 -9.06
N GLY A 83 -3.66 -9.53 -8.44
CA GLY A 83 -2.45 -8.78 -8.76
C GLY A 83 -1.96 -9.05 -10.18
N SER A 84 -1.95 -10.31 -10.65
CA SER A 84 -1.58 -10.63 -12.04
C SER A 84 -2.53 -10.00 -13.05
N TYR A 85 -3.82 -9.90 -12.73
CA TYR A 85 -4.75 -9.20 -13.61
C TYR A 85 -4.47 -7.69 -13.66
N LEU A 86 -4.28 -7.06 -12.50
CA LEU A 86 -3.95 -5.62 -12.43
C LEU A 86 -2.63 -5.31 -13.15
N THR A 87 -1.62 -6.18 -13.03
CA THR A 87 -0.33 -5.97 -13.69
C THR A 87 -0.39 -6.28 -15.18
N GLN A 88 -0.82 -7.48 -15.57
CA GLN A 88 -0.69 -7.96 -16.95
C GLN A 88 -1.81 -7.45 -17.87
N LYS A 89 -2.98 -7.10 -17.32
CA LYS A 89 -4.13 -6.64 -18.13
C LYS A 89 -4.40 -5.15 -18.01
N GLN A 90 -4.03 -4.53 -16.88
CA GLN A 90 -4.27 -3.10 -16.64
C GLN A 90 -2.98 -2.27 -16.61
N GLY A 91 -1.80 -2.90 -16.67
CA GLY A 91 -0.50 -2.21 -16.71
C GLY A 91 -0.11 -1.55 -15.40
N LEU A 92 -0.75 -1.91 -14.27
CA LEU A 92 -0.43 -1.34 -12.96
C LEU A 92 0.70 -2.12 -12.29
N CYS A 93 1.65 -1.43 -11.66
CA CYS A 93 2.71 -2.10 -10.88
C CYS A 93 2.30 -2.23 -9.42
N ASN A 94 2.65 -3.33 -8.75
CA ASN A 94 2.63 -3.37 -7.29
C ASN A 94 3.76 -2.46 -6.78
N ILE A 95 3.41 -1.40 -6.06
CA ILE A 95 4.36 -0.40 -5.56
C ILE A 95 4.48 -0.43 -4.03
N GLY A 96 3.75 -1.32 -3.36
CA GLY A 96 3.66 -1.31 -1.92
C GLY A 96 2.52 -2.14 -1.36
N GLN A 97 2.38 -2.03 -0.04
CA GLN A 97 1.28 -2.58 0.73
C GLN A 97 0.71 -1.53 1.69
N TRP A 98 -0.46 -1.82 2.23
CA TRP A 98 -1.03 -1.09 3.34
C TRP A 98 -1.52 -2.06 4.41
N HIS A 99 -1.42 -1.66 5.67
CA HIS A 99 -2.05 -2.40 6.77
C HIS A 99 -2.39 -1.50 7.94
N SER A 100 -3.29 -1.97 8.79
CA SER A 100 -3.70 -1.26 9.98
C SER A 100 -2.91 -1.71 11.20
N HIS A 101 -2.50 -0.75 12.02
CA HIS A 101 -2.14 -0.97 13.42
C HIS A 101 -3.34 -0.69 14.35
N HIS A 102 -4.56 -0.77 13.80
CA HIS A 102 -5.86 -0.51 14.47
C HIS A 102 -5.76 0.59 15.55
N ARG A 103 -5.98 0.26 16.82
CA ARG A 103 -5.94 1.17 17.98
C ARG A 103 -4.62 1.13 18.76
N LEU A 104 -3.56 0.51 18.21
CA LEU A 104 -2.24 0.42 18.87
C LEU A 104 -1.56 1.80 19.01
N GLY A 105 -1.99 2.80 18.25
CA GLY A 105 -1.41 4.14 18.27
C GLY A 105 -0.01 4.23 17.65
N LEU A 106 0.52 3.12 17.11
CA LEU A 106 1.76 3.11 16.35
C LEU A 106 1.46 3.58 14.92
N THR A 107 1.91 4.78 14.58
CA THR A 107 1.63 5.40 13.27
C THR A 107 2.64 5.05 12.19
N ARG A 108 3.71 4.34 12.55
CA ARG A 108 4.85 3.97 11.69
C ARG A 108 5.03 2.46 11.62
N PRO A 109 5.75 1.92 10.61
CA PRO A 109 6.10 0.51 10.57
C PRO A 109 6.81 0.10 11.87
N SER A 110 6.40 -1.03 12.44
CA SER A 110 7.08 -1.65 13.56
C SER A 110 8.43 -2.22 13.11
N GLY A 111 9.29 -2.60 14.06
CA GLY A 111 10.54 -3.30 13.70
C GLY A 111 10.29 -4.62 12.95
N GLY A 112 9.17 -5.31 13.23
CA GLY A 112 8.75 -6.51 12.49
C GLY A 112 8.34 -6.20 11.06
N ASP A 113 7.62 -5.10 10.85
CA ASP A 113 7.25 -4.61 9.51
C ASP A 113 8.51 -4.25 8.71
N GLU A 114 9.42 -3.45 9.31
CA GLU A 114 10.66 -3.04 8.65
C GLU A 114 11.51 -4.27 8.27
N ASN A 115 11.69 -5.22 9.19
CA ASN A 115 12.43 -6.45 8.91
C ASN A 115 11.81 -7.29 7.79
N THR A 116 10.48 -7.36 7.73
CA THR A 116 9.76 -8.08 6.67
C THR A 116 10.01 -7.44 5.31
N VAL A 117 9.88 -6.12 5.21
CA VAL A 117 10.14 -5.41 3.94
C VAL A 117 11.60 -5.57 3.53
N TRP A 118 12.53 -5.31 4.45
CA TRP A 118 13.96 -5.39 4.17
C TRP A 118 14.48 -6.80 3.86
N GLY A 119 13.83 -7.84 4.39
CA GLY A 119 14.15 -9.23 4.08
C GLY A 119 13.68 -9.67 2.70
N ASN A 120 12.62 -9.03 2.16
CA ASN A 120 12.02 -9.42 0.89
C ASN A 120 12.49 -8.59 -0.30
N MET A 121 12.68 -7.27 -0.13
CA MET A 121 13.02 -6.35 -1.24
C MET A 121 14.16 -6.85 -2.16
N PRO A 122 15.33 -7.31 -1.65
CA PRO A 122 16.42 -7.78 -2.51
C PRO A 122 16.03 -8.99 -3.37
N ASN A 123 15.32 -9.97 -2.80
CA ASN A 123 14.88 -11.17 -3.51
C ASN A 123 13.79 -10.89 -4.54
N LEU A 124 13.03 -9.82 -4.33
CA LEU A 124 12.02 -9.33 -5.24
C LEU A 124 12.58 -8.36 -6.30
N GLY A 125 13.88 -8.04 -6.25
CA GLY A 125 14.51 -7.07 -7.15
C GLY A 125 13.94 -5.65 -7.00
N LEU A 126 13.46 -5.30 -5.81
CA LEU A 126 12.82 -4.01 -5.53
C LEU A 126 13.83 -3.04 -4.91
N ASP A 127 14.04 -1.91 -5.58
CA ASP A 127 14.81 -0.79 -5.02
C ASP A 127 13.96 0.18 -4.21
N ARG A 128 12.63 0.16 -4.42
CA ARG A 128 11.67 1.00 -3.70
C ARG A 128 10.40 0.25 -3.35
N TYR A 129 9.86 0.51 -2.16
CA TYR A 129 8.61 -0.07 -1.71
C TYR A 129 7.87 0.85 -0.73
N ILE A 130 6.56 0.96 -0.88
CA ILE A 130 5.71 1.80 -0.02
C ILE A 130 5.01 0.92 1.01
N VAL A 131 5.02 1.37 2.26
CA VAL A 131 4.12 0.83 3.30
C VAL A 131 3.24 1.96 3.80
N ILE A 132 1.92 1.81 3.69
CA ILE A 132 0.95 2.71 4.32
C ILE A 132 0.49 2.08 5.64
N ILE A 133 0.68 2.81 6.75
CA ILE A 133 0.18 2.42 8.07
C ILE A 133 -1.11 3.17 8.36
N ALA A 134 -2.18 2.42 8.58
CA ALA A 134 -3.47 2.95 8.99
C ALA A 134 -3.68 2.79 10.51
N THR A 135 -4.21 3.83 11.16
CA THR A 135 -4.52 3.82 12.60
C THR A 135 -5.91 4.39 12.84
N ILE A 136 -6.58 3.94 13.90
CA ILE A 136 -7.87 4.44 14.34
C ILE A 136 -7.64 5.29 15.58
N THR A 137 -8.08 6.53 15.53
CA THR A 137 -8.06 7.47 16.67
C THR A 137 -9.48 7.84 17.08
N GLY A 138 -9.64 8.18 18.36
CA GLY A 138 -10.89 8.65 18.95
C GLY A 138 -11.64 7.60 19.78
N SER A 139 -12.74 8.00 20.41
CA SER A 139 -13.46 7.21 21.42
C SER A 139 -14.91 6.95 21.04
N TYR A 140 -15.42 5.76 21.36
CA TYR A 140 -16.86 5.52 21.36
C TYR A 140 -17.51 6.30 22.50
N TYR A 141 -18.22 7.37 22.17
CA TYR A 141 -19.22 7.92 23.10
C TYR A 141 -20.57 7.30 22.75
N THR A 142 -21.04 6.38 23.59
CA THR A 142 -22.43 5.91 23.53
C THR A 142 -23.31 6.91 24.27
N SER A 143 -23.78 7.94 23.58
CA SER A 143 -24.93 8.71 24.05
C SER A 143 -26.19 7.98 23.58
N SER A 144 -27.17 7.80 24.46
CA SER A 144 -28.45 7.11 24.18
C SER A 144 -29.31 7.81 23.12
N TYR A 145 -28.84 8.90 22.51
CA TYR A 145 -29.60 9.74 21.60
C TYR A 145 -28.88 10.12 20.30
N SER A 146 -27.67 9.63 20.02
CA SER A 146 -26.93 10.00 18.80
C SER A 146 -26.11 8.86 18.21
N HIS A 147 -26.29 8.61 16.92
CA HIS A 147 -25.50 7.67 16.13
C HIS A 147 -24.00 8.01 16.17
N GLU A 148 -23.20 6.94 16.19
CA GLU A 148 -21.74 6.85 16.19
C GLU A 148 -21.00 8.00 15.49
N GLU A 149 -20.49 8.97 16.26
CA GLU A 149 -19.45 9.89 15.82
C GLU A 149 -18.30 9.87 16.83
N GLY A 150 -17.10 9.52 16.38
CA GLY A 150 -15.91 9.57 17.24
C GLY A 150 -14.70 8.79 16.77
N LEU A 151 -14.80 7.91 15.77
CA LEU A 151 -13.64 7.20 15.22
C LEU A 151 -13.17 7.86 13.92
N SER A 152 -11.87 8.08 13.81
CA SER A 152 -11.22 8.58 12.60
C SER A 152 -10.08 7.65 12.21
N VAL A 153 -9.98 7.33 10.91
CA VAL A 153 -8.87 6.57 10.35
C VAL A 153 -7.82 7.55 9.82
N ASN A 154 -6.59 7.43 10.32
CA ASN A 154 -5.42 8.16 9.82
C ASN A 154 -4.51 7.20 9.06
N ILE A 155 -4.03 7.61 7.88
CA ILE A 155 -3.09 6.83 7.08
C ILE A 155 -1.78 7.59 6.85
N ASN A 156 -0.65 6.89 6.98
CA ASN A 156 0.69 7.48 6.90
C ASN A 156 1.56 6.66 5.93
N PRO A 157 2.12 7.25 4.85
CA PRO A 157 2.93 6.53 3.89
C PRO A 157 4.41 6.54 4.28
N TYR A 158 5.09 5.41 4.11
CA TYR A 158 6.51 5.23 4.39
C TYR A 158 7.22 4.63 3.19
N LEU A 159 8.33 5.25 2.80
CA LEU A 159 9.19 4.78 1.72
C LEU A 159 10.35 3.96 2.27
N PHE A 160 10.45 2.74 1.77
CA PHE A 160 11.61 1.86 1.88
C PHE A 160 12.40 1.97 0.58
N GLU A 161 13.71 2.17 0.70
CA GLU A 161 14.59 2.38 -0.45
C GLU A 161 15.92 1.66 -0.25
N ILE A 162 16.35 0.94 -1.28
CA ILE A 162 17.70 0.39 -1.41
C ILE A 162 18.42 1.25 -2.46
N LYS A 163 19.57 1.81 -2.08
CA LYS A 163 20.46 2.58 -2.96
C LYS A 163 21.84 1.97 -2.93
N ASP A 164 22.39 1.67 -4.10
CA ASP A 164 23.71 1.05 -4.25
C ASP A 164 23.87 -0.22 -3.38
N GLY A 165 22.82 -1.05 -3.33
CA GLY A 165 22.78 -2.28 -2.52
C GLY A 165 22.66 -2.06 -1.01
N ARG A 166 22.42 -0.83 -0.54
CA ARG A 166 22.30 -0.48 0.89
C ARG A 166 20.93 0.05 1.24
N ARG A 167 20.43 -0.35 2.42
CA ARG A 167 19.16 0.16 2.98
C ARG A 167 19.33 1.63 3.35
N SER A 168 18.43 2.47 2.83
CA SER A 168 18.26 3.84 3.30
C SER A 168 17.42 3.88 4.58
N ASN A 169 17.44 5.02 5.27
CA ASN A 169 16.47 5.26 6.34
C ASN A 169 15.04 5.23 5.78
N VAL A 170 14.11 4.61 6.51
CA VAL A 170 12.68 4.66 6.17
C VAL A 170 12.20 6.11 6.23
N LEU A 171 11.67 6.61 5.12
CA LEU A 171 11.22 8.00 5.01
C LEU A 171 9.71 8.08 5.19
N HIS A 172 9.26 8.91 6.14
CA HIS A 172 7.84 9.29 6.22
C HIS A 172 7.50 10.26 5.08
N GLY A 173 6.38 10.00 4.41
CA GLY A 173 5.90 10.82 3.32
C GLY A 173 4.61 11.57 3.64
N THR A 174 4.08 12.25 2.62
CA THR A 174 2.80 12.97 2.67
C THR A 174 1.91 12.55 1.52
N PHE A 175 0.60 12.54 1.74
CA PHE A 175 -0.36 12.35 0.66
C PHE A 175 -0.70 13.67 -0.02
N GLN A 176 -0.87 13.62 -1.34
CA GLN A 176 -1.57 14.63 -2.12
C GLN A 176 -2.81 14.00 -2.75
N TYR A 177 -3.98 14.32 -2.19
CA TYR A 177 -5.22 13.70 -2.62
C TYR A 177 -5.83 14.38 -3.84
N MET A 178 -6.45 13.56 -4.68
CA MET A 178 -7.25 14.00 -5.82
C MET A 178 -8.72 13.66 -5.53
N GLU A 179 -9.57 14.68 -5.38
CA GLU A 179 -10.99 14.53 -5.02
C GLU A 179 -11.85 13.93 -6.15
N GLN A 180 -11.62 12.65 -6.41
CA GLN A 180 -12.32 11.84 -7.39
C GLN A 180 -12.07 10.35 -7.10
N ASN A 181 -12.73 9.48 -7.87
CA ASN A 181 -12.34 8.08 -7.92
C ASN A 181 -11.22 7.87 -8.94
N SER A 182 -10.40 6.85 -8.69
CA SER A 182 -9.53 6.32 -9.71
C SER A 182 -10.36 5.78 -10.88
N PRO A 183 -9.97 6.01 -12.15
CA PRO A 183 -10.58 5.36 -13.30
C PRO A 183 -10.62 3.83 -13.18
N PHE A 184 -9.56 3.23 -12.60
CA PHE A 184 -9.48 1.78 -12.39
C PHE A 184 -10.50 1.27 -11.36
N ARG A 185 -10.85 2.09 -10.36
CA ARG A 185 -11.91 1.77 -9.40
C ARG A 185 -13.29 1.76 -10.03
N LEU A 186 -13.52 2.64 -11.00
CA LEU A 186 -14.80 2.75 -11.71
C LEU A 186 -14.97 1.68 -12.81
N ASP A 187 -13.88 1.03 -13.22
CA ASP A 187 -13.92 -0.01 -14.23
C ASP A 187 -14.58 -1.30 -13.71
N LYS A 188 -15.70 -1.68 -14.34
CA LYS A 188 -16.49 -2.86 -13.95
C LYS A 188 -15.75 -4.18 -14.17
N ALA A 189 -14.91 -4.29 -15.20
CA ALA A 189 -14.14 -5.50 -15.44
C ALA A 189 -13.10 -5.71 -14.33
N ILE A 190 -12.44 -4.63 -13.91
CA ILE A 190 -11.54 -4.64 -12.75
C ILE A 190 -12.32 -5.05 -11.50
N GLN A 191 -13.43 -4.37 -11.18
CA GLN A 191 -14.23 -4.71 -9.99
C GLN A 191 -14.70 -6.17 -10.00
N ASN A 192 -15.11 -6.68 -11.17
CA ASN A 192 -15.55 -8.06 -11.33
C ASN A 192 -14.43 -9.09 -11.15
N LYS A 193 -13.19 -8.74 -11.46
CA LYS A 193 -12.05 -9.65 -11.29
C LYS A 193 -11.52 -9.60 -9.86
N VAL A 194 -11.33 -8.42 -9.29
CA VAL A 194 -10.77 -8.27 -7.93
C VAL A 194 -11.72 -8.76 -6.83
N LYS A 195 -13.04 -8.80 -7.06
CA LYS A 195 -13.97 -9.39 -6.08
C LYS A 195 -13.82 -10.90 -5.95
N ILE A 196 -13.23 -11.57 -6.95
CA ILE A 196 -13.02 -13.02 -6.91
C ILE A 196 -11.86 -13.30 -5.96
N GLY A 197 -12.16 -13.95 -4.83
CA GLY A 197 -11.16 -14.24 -3.80
C GLY A 197 -10.94 -13.11 -2.80
N ALA A 198 -11.57 -11.94 -2.98
CA ALA A 198 -11.61 -10.91 -1.95
C ALA A 198 -12.35 -11.45 -0.70
N GLU A 199 -11.91 -11.04 0.48
CA GLU A 199 -12.65 -11.30 1.72
C GLU A 199 -13.93 -10.49 1.75
N THR A 200 -13.81 -9.20 1.44
CA THR A 200 -14.92 -8.25 1.39
C THR A 200 -14.62 -7.16 0.36
N THR A 201 -15.68 -6.61 -0.23
CA THR A 201 -15.60 -5.41 -1.09
C THR A 201 -16.24 -4.24 -0.37
N ASN A 202 -15.75 -3.03 -0.63
CA ASN A 202 -16.38 -1.80 -0.17
C ASN A 202 -17.13 -1.14 -1.32
N ASP A 203 -18.20 -0.43 -0.98
CA ASP A 203 -18.92 0.36 -1.97
C ASP A 203 -18.03 1.48 -2.50
N VAL A 204 -18.20 1.79 -3.78
CA VAL A 204 -17.48 2.90 -4.41
C VAL A 204 -18.24 4.19 -4.13
N LYS A 205 -17.70 5.03 -3.25
CA LYS A 205 -18.20 6.38 -3.01
C LYS A 205 -18.12 7.20 -4.29
N ARG A 206 -19.22 7.79 -4.74
CA ARG A 206 -19.22 8.64 -5.95
C ARG A 206 -18.92 10.08 -5.57
N TYR A 207 -17.86 10.65 -6.16
CA TYR A 207 -17.53 12.06 -6.06
C TYR A 207 -18.21 12.83 -7.20
N PRO A 208 -18.70 14.07 -6.97
CA PRO A 208 -19.24 14.91 -8.04
C PRO A 208 -18.15 15.20 -9.08
N LYS A 209 -18.51 15.20 -10.37
CA LYS A 209 -17.58 15.57 -11.45
C LYS A 209 -17.18 17.05 -11.30
N ARG A 210 -15.88 17.34 -11.22
CA ARG A 210 -15.38 18.72 -11.26
C ARG A 210 -15.56 19.32 -12.67
N PRO A 211 -15.85 20.63 -12.79
CA PRO A 211 -15.84 21.31 -14.08
C PRO A 211 -14.45 21.26 -14.73
N HIS A 212 -14.42 21.19 -16.06
CA HIS A 212 -13.20 21.12 -16.87
C HIS A 212 -12.33 22.38 -16.63
N GLY A 213 -11.02 22.21 -16.38
CA GLY A 213 -10.07 23.33 -16.28
C GLY A 213 -9.39 23.60 -14.91
N SER A 214 -9.51 22.71 -13.92
CA SER A 214 -8.76 22.86 -12.65
C SER A 214 -7.32 22.31 -12.75
N GLU A 215 -6.35 22.88 -12.02
CA GLU A 215 -4.92 22.48 -12.00
C GLU A 215 -4.71 20.96 -11.81
N SER A 216 -5.57 20.29 -11.03
CA SER A 216 -5.54 18.84 -10.82
C SER A 216 -5.69 18.02 -12.12
N HIS A 217 -6.33 18.58 -13.14
CA HIS A 217 -6.60 17.93 -14.42
C HIS A 217 -5.36 17.85 -15.32
N GLU A 218 -4.42 18.81 -15.21
CA GLU A 218 -3.16 18.80 -15.96
C GLU A 218 -2.14 17.83 -15.35
N VAL A 219 -2.11 17.73 -14.02
CA VAL A 219 -1.28 16.76 -13.29
C VAL A 219 -1.74 15.33 -13.61
N LEU A 220 -3.04 15.06 -13.59
CA LEU A 220 -3.63 13.78 -13.99
C LEU A 220 -3.30 13.40 -15.44
N ALA A 221 -3.36 14.35 -16.38
CA ALA A 221 -3.07 14.10 -17.79
C ALA A 221 -1.59 13.74 -18.06
N LYS A 222 -0.67 14.23 -17.21
CA LYS A 222 0.75 13.83 -17.24
C LYS A 222 0.99 12.48 -16.57
N ILE A 223 0.30 12.19 -15.46
CA ILE A 223 0.43 10.95 -14.69
C ILE A 223 -0.16 9.73 -15.42
N MET A 224 -1.25 9.90 -16.16
CA MET A 224 -1.96 8.80 -16.83
C MET A 224 -1.36 8.35 -18.17
N LYS A 225 -0.19 8.87 -18.57
CA LYS A 225 0.55 8.41 -19.75
C LYS A 225 1.82 7.67 -19.31
N PRO A 226 1.76 6.38 -18.95
CA PRO A 226 2.97 5.62 -18.71
C PRO A 226 3.69 5.38 -20.05
N GLU A 227 4.90 5.93 -20.22
CA GLU A 227 5.87 5.31 -21.12
C GLU A 227 6.22 3.93 -20.57
N THR A 228 6.29 2.96 -21.47
CA THR A 228 6.37 1.52 -21.23
C THR A 228 7.49 1.13 -20.25
N ALA A 229 7.12 0.68 -19.05
CA ALA A 229 8.02 -0.04 -18.15
C ALA A 229 7.81 -1.56 -18.33
N GLU A 230 8.90 -2.29 -18.55
CA GLU A 230 8.91 -3.74 -18.78
C GLU A 230 8.31 -4.51 -17.60
N VAL A 231 7.35 -5.39 -17.93
CA VAL A 231 6.60 -6.21 -16.98
C VAL A 231 7.33 -7.53 -16.78
N LEU A 232 7.88 -7.77 -15.59
CA LEU A 232 8.33 -9.11 -15.17
C LEU A 232 7.24 -9.76 -14.30
N PRO A 233 6.66 -10.91 -14.70
CA PRO A 233 5.66 -11.62 -13.90
C PRO A 233 6.35 -12.44 -12.79
N MET A 234 6.08 -12.13 -11.52
CA MET A 234 6.65 -12.87 -10.39
C MET A 234 5.65 -13.90 -9.85
N ILE A 235 5.91 -15.19 -10.14
CA ILE A 235 5.17 -16.34 -9.60
C ILE A 235 5.96 -16.87 -8.38
N MET A 236 5.40 -16.72 -7.17
CA MET A 236 5.96 -17.34 -5.96
C MET A 236 5.71 -18.86 -5.97
N LYS A 237 6.79 -19.65 -5.87
CA LYS A 237 6.73 -21.06 -5.43
C LYS A 237 7.05 -21.13 -3.93
N PRO A 238 6.29 -21.89 -3.13
CA PRO A 238 6.71 -22.20 -1.76
C PRO A 238 7.76 -23.32 -1.79
N GLU A 239 8.97 -23.06 -1.28
CA GLU A 239 9.89 -24.15 -0.94
C GLU A 239 9.55 -24.73 0.42
N ALA A 240 9.16 -26.01 0.42
CA ALA A 240 9.16 -26.86 1.60
C ALA A 240 10.57 -27.41 1.83
N LYS A 241 11.15 -27.17 3.01
CA LYS A 241 12.22 -28.01 3.57
C LYS A 241 12.06 -28.13 5.09
N SER A 242 11.48 -29.23 5.56
CA SER A 242 11.79 -29.76 6.88
C SER A 242 12.83 -30.87 6.71
N HIS A 243 14.06 -30.59 7.13
CA HIS A 243 15.07 -31.61 7.35
C HIS A 243 14.78 -32.30 8.69
N HIS A 244 14.40 -33.58 8.66
CA HIS A 244 14.61 -34.47 9.80
C HIS A 244 15.98 -35.12 9.67
N HIS A 245 16.94 -34.65 10.47
CA HIS A 245 18.07 -35.44 10.89
C HIS A 245 18.35 -35.12 12.34
N THR A 246 17.89 -35.99 13.24
CA THR A 246 18.39 -36.05 14.60
C THR A 246 18.84 -37.48 14.84
N GLN A 247 20.16 -37.64 14.91
CA GLN A 247 20.79 -38.82 15.49
C GLN A 247 20.52 -38.81 17.00
N SER A 248 20.20 -39.97 17.56
CA SER A 248 20.43 -40.28 18.98
C SER A 248 20.83 -41.74 19.14
N GLN A 249 22.09 -41.94 19.48
CA GLN A 249 22.62 -42.83 20.53
C GLN A 249 21.77 -44.07 20.91
N ASN A 250 22.23 -45.26 20.48
CA ASN A 250 22.88 -46.28 21.32
C ASN A 250 23.42 -47.42 20.43
#